data_AF-A0A378VUU2-F1
#
_entry.id   AF-A0A378VUU2-F1
#
_cell.length_a   1.000
_cell.length_b   1.000
_cell.length_c   1.000
_cell.angle_alpha   90.00
_cell.angle_beta   90.00
_cell.angle_gamma   90.00
#
_symmetry.space_group_name_H-M   'P 1'
#
loop_
_entity.id
_entity.type
_entity.pdbx_description
1 polymer ?
#
loop_
_entity_poly.entity_id
_entity_poly.type
_entity_poly.pdbx_seq_one_letter_code
_entity_poly.pdbx_strand_id
1 'polypeptide(L)'
;MSNGARWTVTNDSMLKELDLSEDAQVEFSDNNKFVKVSVSKLKGDGGVFKMYGDIVKGESDKLITRKGSEGTHIIEYMDDAKAKRREGNI
;
A
#
# COMPACT_ATOMS: atom_id res chain seq x y z
N MET A 1 -1.76 4.04 14.73
CA MET A 1 -0.35 4.28 14.37
C MET A 1 -0.21 5.78 14.22
N SER A 2 0.77 6.38 14.88
CA SER A 2 1.00 7.83 14.87
C SER A 2 2.49 8.15 15.04
N ASN A 3 2.86 9.44 15.04
CA ASN A 3 4.24 9.93 15.23
C ASN A 3 5.29 9.23 14.35
N GLY A 4 5.02 9.10 13.05
CA GLY A 4 5.96 8.49 12.10
C GLY A 4 6.18 6.98 12.28
N ALA A 5 5.33 6.29 13.06
CA ALA A 5 5.38 4.84 13.20
C ALA A 5 5.31 4.14 11.84
N ARG A 6 6.10 3.08 11.65
CA ARG A 6 6.17 2.32 10.39
C ARG A 6 5.75 0.87 10.58
N TRP A 7 4.94 0.38 9.65
CA TRP A 7 4.57 -1.02 9.54
C TRP A 7 4.83 -1.52 8.12
N THR A 8 5.69 -2.53 7.99
CA THR A 8 5.92 -3.23 6.72
C THR A 8 4.98 -4.42 6.58
N VAL A 9 4.18 -4.42 5.52
CA VAL A 9 3.21 -5.48 5.20
C VAL A 9 3.88 -6.49 4.29
N THR A 10 4.17 -7.69 4.81
CA THR A 10 4.79 -8.78 4.03
C THR A 10 3.82 -9.85 3.56
N ASN A 11 2.59 -9.84 4.10
CA ASN A 11 1.55 -10.81 3.81
C ASN A 11 0.16 -10.17 3.90
N ASP A 12 -0.82 -10.84 3.31
CA ASP A 12 -2.22 -10.45 3.43
C ASP A 12 -2.61 -10.29 4.91
N SER A 13 -3.21 -9.16 5.23
CA SER A 13 -3.52 -8.76 6.60
C SER A 13 -4.97 -8.33 6.74
N MET A 14 -5.58 -8.61 7.89
CA MET A 14 -6.93 -8.18 8.22
C MET A 14 -6.95 -7.48 9.57
N LEU A 15 -7.40 -6.22 9.58
CA LEU A 15 -7.50 -5.39 10.76
C LEU A 15 -8.96 -5.00 11.01
N LYS A 16 -9.35 -4.99 12.29
CA LYS A 16 -10.64 -4.44 12.70
C LYS A 16 -10.66 -2.92 12.53
N GLU A 17 -9.59 -2.26 12.95
CA GLU A 17 -9.45 -0.81 12.88
C GLU A 17 -7.99 -0.46 12.59
N LEU A 18 -7.79 0.58 11.78
CA LEU A 18 -6.50 1.22 11.58
C LEU A 18 -6.69 2.72 11.75
N ASP A 19 -6.07 3.26 12.79
CA ASP A 19 -5.84 4.70 12.94
C ASP A 19 -4.48 4.99 12.32
N LEU A 20 -4.40 5.83 11.29
CA LEU A 20 -3.17 6.20 10.63
C LEU A 20 -3.05 7.72 10.58
N SER A 21 -2.21 8.27 11.46
CA SER A 21 -2.09 9.71 11.69
C SER A 21 -0.63 10.15 11.78
N GLU A 22 -0.37 11.46 11.72
CA GLU A 22 0.92 12.07 12.08
C GLU A 22 2.13 11.41 11.36
N ASP A 23 2.10 11.40 10.03
CA ASP A 23 3.15 10.86 9.16
C ASP A 23 3.44 9.35 9.34
N ALA A 24 2.57 8.62 10.04
CA ALA A 24 2.68 7.17 10.17
C ALA A 24 2.54 6.49 8.80
N GLN A 25 3.30 5.41 8.61
CA GLN A 25 3.47 4.77 7.31
C GLN A 25 3.10 3.29 7.37
N VAL A 26 2.29 2.86 6.41
CA VAL A 26 2.09 1.45 6.06
C VAL A 26 2.78 1.22 4.73
N GLU A 27 3.83 0.41 4.74
CA GLU A 27 4.63 0.12 3.57
C GLU A 27 4.41 -1.32 3.13
N PHE A 28 3.85 -1.50 1.94
CA PHE A 28 3.70 -2.81 1.34
C PHE A 28 5.06 -3.28 0.86
N SER A 29 5.42 -4.55 1.10
CA SER A 29 6.77 -5.01 0.81
C SER A 29 7.00 -5.27 -0.68
N ASP A 30 8.12 -4.79 -1.21
CA ASP A 30 8.63 -5.12 -2.55
C ASP A 30 9.24 -6.54 -2.61
N ASN A 31 8.42 -7.58 -2.38
CA ASN A 31 8.87 -8.97 -2.26
C ASN A 31 8.39 -9.87 -3.42
N ASN A 32 8.39 -9.35 -4.67
CA ASN A 32 7.88 -10.05 -5.89
C ASN A 32 6.42 -10.54 -5.78
N LYS A 33 5.64 -10.03 -4.83
CA LYS A 33 4.25 -10.41 -4.61
C LYS A 33 3.47 -9.19 -4.15
N PHE A 34 2.34 -8.95 -4.80
CA PHE A 34 1.36 -7.98 -4.33
C PHE A 34 0.48 -8.56 -3.22
N VAL A 35 0.26 -7.79 -2.17
CA VAL A 35 -0.47 -8.20 -0.97
C VAL A 35 -1.66 -7.30 -0.69
N LYS A 36 -2.56 -7.79 0.18
CA LYS A 36 -3.81 -7.09 0.51
C LYS A 36 -3.89 -6.78 1.99
N VAL A 37 -4.20 -5.53 2.31
CA VAL A 37 -4.61 -5.12 3.67
C VAL A 37 -6.11 -4.85 3.66
N SER A 38 -6.88 -5.67 4.36
CA SER A 38 -8.29 -5.43 4.63
C SER A 38 -8.45 -4.74 5.98
N VAL A 39 -9.08 -3.57 6.01
CA VAL A 39 -9.42 -2.85 7.24
C VAL A 39 -10.94 -2.68 7.33
N SER A 40 -11.55 -2.96 8.49
CA SER A 40 -12.99 -2.70 8.62
C SER A 40 -13.26 -1.19 8.73
N LYS A 41 -12.55 -0.48 9.61
CA LYS A 41 -12.62 0.98 9.74
C LYS A 41 -11.22 1.62 9.64
N LEU A 42 -11.02 2.50 8.67
CA LEU A 42 -9.83 3.35 8.55
C LEU A 42 -10.16 4.75 9.07
N LYS A 43 -9.28 5.33 9.88
CA LYS A 43 -9.40 6.71 10.41
C LYS A 43 -8.02 7.35 10.57
N GLY A 44 -8.00 8.65 10.89
CA GLY A 44 -6.78 9.43 11.10
C GLY A 44 -6.47 10.37 9.94
N ASP A 45 -5.50 11.24 10.12
CA ASP A 45 -5.12 12.28 9.14
C ASP A 45 -3.59 12.36 8.98
N GLY A 46 -3.13 12.49 7.73
CA GLY A 46 -1.72 12.62 7.38
C GLY A 46 -0.96 11.28 7.33
N GLY A 47 -1.67 10.15 7.39
CA GLY A 47 -1.09 8.83 7.21
C GLY A 47 -0.68 8.54 5.76
N VAL A 48 0.40 7.78 5.56
CA VAL A 48 0.92 7.41 4.24
C VAL A 48 0.83 5.90 4.02
N PHE A 49 0.23 5.49 2.91
CA PHE A 49 0.31 4.14 2.37
C PHE A 49 1.30 4.13 1.20
N LYS A 50 2.38 3.36 1.33
CA LYS A 50 3.34 3.12 0.24
C LYS A 50 3.02 1.80 -0.42
N MET A 51 2.59 1.84 -1.68
CA MET A 51 2.04 0.71 -2.41
C MET A 51 2.80 0.48 -3.72
N TYR A 52 2.91 -0.78 -4.11
CA TYR A 52 3.60 -1.21 -5.32
C TYR A 52 2.60 -1.79 -6.32
N GLY A 53 2.91 -1.68 -7.60
CA GLY A 53 2.14 -2.34 -8.64
C GLY A 53 2.82 -2.37 -9.98
N ASP A 54 2.26 -3.14 -10.91
CA ASP A 54 2.59 -3.17 -12.32
C ASP A 54 1.35 -2.66 -13.06
N ILE A 55 1.37 -1.39 -13.47
CA ILE A 55 0.24 -0.75 -14.16
C ILE A 55 -0.03 -1.44 -15.51
N VAL A 56 1.02 -1.95 -16.17
CA VAL A 56 0.91 -2.61 -17.48
C VAL A 56 0.13 -3.92 -17.37
N LYS A 57 0.38 -4.71 -16.31
CA LYS A 57 -0.34 -5.96 -16.05
C LYS A 57 -1.65 -5.77 -15.26
N GLY A 58 -1.86 -4.60 -14.67
CA GLY A 58 -3.00 -4.34 -13.78
C GLY A 58 -2.90 -5.07 -12.44
N GLU A 59 -1.68 -5.41 -12.02
CA GLU A 59 -1.40 -6.09 -10.75
C GLU A 59 -0.88 -5.06 -9.74
N SER A 60 -1.31 -5.13 -8.48
CA SER A 60 -0.90 -4.17 -7.45
C SER A 60 -1.28 -4.62 -6.06
N ASP A 61 -0.59 -4.05 -5.08
CA ASP A 61 -1.00 -4.04 -3.69
C ASP A 61 -2.40 -3.44 -3.55
N LYS A 62 -3.13 -3.88 -2.52
CA LYS A 62 -4.51 -3.39 -2.30
C LYS A 62 -4.77 -3.05 -0.86
N LEU A 63 -5.28 -1.84 -0.64
CA LEU A 63 -5.97 -1.44 0.58
C LEU A 63 -7.48 -1.59 0.38
N ILE A 64 -8.16 -2.33 1.26
CA ILE A 64 -9.60 -2.60 1.18
C ILE A 64 -10.27 -2.14 2.48
N THR A 65 -11.08 -1.09 2.41
CA THR A 65 -11.91 -0.62 3.55
C THR A 65 -13.32 -1.19 3.45
N ARG A 66 -13.82 -1.86 4.49
CA ARG A 66 -15.10 -2.61 4.41
C ARG A 66 -16.33 -1.91 5.01
N LYS A 67 -16.17 -1.16 6.09
CA LYS A 67 -17.30 -0.52 6.81
C LYS A 67 -17.24 1.00 6.78
N GLY A 68 -16.04 1.58 6.67
CA GLY A 68 -15.89 3.01 6.54
C GLY A 68 -14.42 3.44 6.49
N SER A 69 -14.22 4.63 5.95
CA SER A 69 -12.94 5.34 5.92
C SER A 69 -13.20 6.80 6.22
N GLU A 70 -12.46 7.38 7.14
CA GLU A 70 -12.54 8.80 7.52
C GLU A 70 -11.14 9.43 7.57
N GLY A 71 -11.08 10.74 7.37
CA GLY A 71 -9.84 11.53 7.36
C GLY A 71 -9.09 11.55 6.02
N THR A 72 -7.97 12.28 6.00
CA THR A 72 -7.13 12.52 4.82
C THR A 72 -5.88 11.64 4.85
N HIS A 73 -5.72 10.80 3.82
CA HIS A 73 -4.62 9.86 3.70
C HIS A 73 -3.88 10.06 2.37
N ILE A 74 -2.59 9.76 2.35
CA ILE A 74 -1.72 9.83 1.17
C ILE A 74 -1.48 8.40 0.68
N ILE A 75 -1.63 8.18 -0.62
CA ILE A 75 -1.17 6.96 -1.29
C ILE A 75 0.04 7.34 -2.15
N GLU A 76 1.20 6.85 -1.76
CA GLU A 76 2.39 6.84 -2.60
C GLU A 76 2.39 5.54 -3.39
N TYR A 77 2.39 5.63 -4.71
CA TYR A 77 2.37 4.47 -5.60
C TYR A 77 3.67 4.39 -6.39
N MET A 78 4.31 3.22 -6.38
CA MET A 78 5.46 2.92 -7.21
C MET A 78 5.12 1.86 -8.25
N ASP A 79 5.33 2.21 -9.51
CA ASP A 79 5.22 1.27 -10.63
C ASP A 79 6.51 0.43 -10.72
N ASP A 80 6.40 -0.86 -10.40
CA ASP A 80 7.43 -1.89 -10.60
C ASP A 80 7.12 -2.71 -11.86
N ALA A 81 6.60 -2.06 -12.91
CA ALA A 81 6.64 -2.63 -14.24
C ALA A 81 8.12 -2.77 -14.64
N LYS A 82 8.76 -3.88 -14.24
CA LYS A 82 10.13 -4.23 -14.65
C LYS A 82 10.13 -4.22 -16.16
N ALA A 83 10.67 -3.15 -16.74
CA ALA A 83 10.67 -2.95 -18.18
C ALA A 83 11.24 -4.21 -18.81
N LYS A 84 10.47 -4.89 -19.66
CA LYS A 84 11.04 -5.89 -20.56
C LYS A 84 12.04 -5.12 -21.43
N ARG A 85 13.32 -5.18 -21.08
CA ARG A 85 14.39 -4.81 -22.01
C ARG A 85 14.18 -5.74 -23.21
N ARG A 86 13.64 -5.21 -24.31
CA ARG A 86 13.80 -5.87 -25.59
C ARG A 86 15.30 -5.84 -25.84
N GLU A 87 15.98 -6.98 -25.62
CA GLU A 87 17.26 -7.23 -26.25
C GLU A 87 16.98 -7.28 -27.75
N GLY A 88 16.99 -6.10 -28.38
CA GLY A 88 17.03 -5.98 -29.81
C GLY A 88 18.42 -6.42 -30.25
N ASN A 89 18.51 -7.56 -30.93
CA ASN A 89 19.59 -7.77 -31.88
C ASN A 89 19.43 -6.67 -32.94
N ILE A 90 20.31 -5.68 -32.88
CA ILE A 90 20.57 -4.71 -33.95
C ILE A 90 21.64 -5.31 -34.86
#